data_AF-X7YKQ8-F1
#
_entry.id   AF-X7YKQ8-F1
#
_cell.length_a   1.000
_cell.length_b   1.000
_cell.length_c   1.000
_cell.angle_alpha   90.00
_cell.angle_beta   90.00
_cell.angle_gamma   90.00
#
_symmetry.space_group_name_H-M   'P 1'
#
loop_
_entity.id
_entity.type
_entity.pdbx_description
1 polymer ?
#
loop_
_entity_poly.entity_id
_entity_poly.type
_entity_poly.pdbx_seq_one_letter_code
_entity_poly.pdbx_strand_id
1 'polypeptide(L)'
;MLSGGPGSRNRGAPAHRHRRPPRLSRYSIAHAQTRAVDPTVAGRWSALPAPEPDSTLRAHHQAELLLNRHGVLTKGAAAAEGVPGGFATLYKVLTAFEDAGRCQRGYFVESLGGAQFAVASTVDRLRSYLDDVDPERPAYNAVVLAAADPANPYGAALPWPSVGDEGPPGRAVRRGVGRAGGRRTGVVCGARRAIAADFHRRP
;
A
#
# COMPACT_ATOMS: atom_id res chain seq x y z
N MET A 1 27.36 19.54 -80.06
CA MET A 1 28.51 20.45 -79.96
C MET A 1 28.28 21.42 -78.81
N LEU A 2 29.31 21.56 -77.95
CA LEU A 2 29.74 22.78 -77.22
C LEU A 2 28.87 23.36 -76.07
N SER A 3 29.24 22.96 -74.84
CA SER A 3 29.72 23.80 -73.73
C SER A 3 29.31 25.28 -73.58
N GLY A 4 28.92 25.65 -72.35
CA GLY A 4 29.02 27.04 -71.83
C GLY A 4 28.36 27.26 -70.47
N GLY A 5 29.13 27.31 -69.37
CA GLY A 5 28.77 28.09 -68.17
C GLY A 5 29.36 29.52 -68.27
N PRO A 6 29.48 30.34 -67.20
CA PRO A 6 28.86 30.32 -65.86
C PRO A 6 28.31 31.72 -65.41
N GLY A 7 27.70 31.77 -64.20
CA GLY A 7 27.53 33.00 -63.38
C GLY A 7 26.33 33.89 -63.73
N SER A 8 25.70 34.64 -62.83
CA SER A 8 25.78 34.81 -61.39
C SER A 8 24.42 35.38 -60.93
N ARG A 9 24.08 35.23 -59.65
CA ARG A 9 23.51 36.34 -58.85
C ARG A 9 23.41 35.94 -57.39
N ASN A 10 24.32 36.52 -56.62
CA ASN A 10 24.35 36.55 -55.18
C ASN A 10 23.16 37.41 -54.67
N ARG A 11 22.38 36.89 -53.72
CA ARG A 11 21.52 37.71 -52.85
C ARG A 11 21.55 37.09 -51.45
N GLY A 12 22.12 37.85 -50.52
CA GLY A 12 22.42 37.39 -49.17
C GLY A 12 21.26 37.44 -48.18
N ALA A 13 21.53 36.75 -47.07
CA ALA A 13 21.03 36.90 -45.70
C ALA A 13 19.57 36.50 -45.38
N PRO A 14 19.22 36.09 -44.13
CA PRO A 14 20.06 35.97 -42.93
C PRO A 14 19.98 34.60 -42.19
N ALA A 15 20.83 34.57 -41.18
CA ALA A 15 21.14 33.57 -40.17
C ALA A 15 19.98 33.03 -39.31
N HIS A 16 20.21 31.82 -38.76
CA HIS A 16 19.73 31.28 -37.49
C HIS A 16 18.24 31.49 -37.14
N ARG A 17 17.40 30.53 -37.51
CA ARG A 17 16.08 30.34 -36.88
C ARG A 17 16.21 29.38 -35.69
N HIS A 18 16.73 29.89 -34.56
CA HIS A 18 16.59 29.21 -33.27
C HIS A 18 15.09 29.04 -32.98
N ARG A 19 14.59 27.80 -33.03
CA ARG A 19 13.26 27.46 -32.53
C ARG A 19 13.27 27.67 -31.02
N ARG A 20 12.74 28.80 -30.58
CA ARG A 20 12.51 29.08 -29.16
C ARG A 20 11.39 28.14 -28.66
N PRO A 21 11.60 27.39 -27.57
CA PRO A 21 10.54 26.54 -27.03
C PRO A 21 9.35 27.40 -26.59
N PRO A 22 8.10 26.92 -26.76
CA PRO A 22 6.92 27.68 -26.41
C PRO A 22 6.92 27.98 -24.91
N ARG A 23 6.78 29.26 -24.55
CA ARG A 23 6.65 29.68 -23.16
C ARG A 23 5.26 29.25 -22.64
N LEU A 24 5.23 28.19 -21.83
CA LEU A 24 4.07 27.78 -21.05
C LEU A 24 3.80 28.77 -19.90
N SER A 25 3.59 30.05 -20.21
CA SER A 25 3.41 31.12 -19.21
C SER A 25 1.95 31.42 -18.89
N ARG A 26 0.98 30.71 -19.51
CA ARG A 26 -0.45 31.01 -19.33
C ARG A 26 -1.35 29.76 -19.24
N TYR A 27 -0.85 28.68 -18.66
CA TYR A 27 -1.76 27.80 -17.93
C TYR A 27 -1.89 28.38 -16.52
N SER A 28 -2.82 29.33 -16.34
CA SER A 28 -3.34 29.57 -15.00
C SER A 28 -4.01 28.28 -14.58
N ILE A 29 -3.38 27.53 -13.67
CA ILE A 29 -4.09 26.53 -12.90
C ILE A 29 -5.22 27.32 -12.25
N ALA A 30 -6.45 27.11 -12.71
CA ALA A 30 -7.62 27.62 -12.02
C ALA A 30 -7.47 27.13 -10.58
N HIS A 31 -7.08 28.04 -9.68
CA HIS A 31 -7.16 27.73 -8.26
C HIS A 31 -8.60 27.36 -8.04
N ALA A 32 -8.83 26.16 -7.51
CA ALA A 32 -10.16 25.77 -7.08
C ALA A 32 -10.64 26.90 -6.17
N GLN A 33 -11.58 27.69 -6.66
CA GLN A 33 -12.20 28.72 -5.86
C GLN A 33 -12.92 27.94 -4.77
N THR A 34 -12.38 27.93 -3.55
CA THR A 34 -13.02 27.33 -2.40
C THR A 34 -14.33 28.09 -2.24
N ARG A 35 -15.41 27.52 -2.79
CA ARG A 35 -16.75 28.07 -2.60
C ARG A 35 -16.97 28.03 -1.11
N ALA A 36 -17.19 29.17 -0.49
CA ALA A 36 -17.58 29.23 0.91
C ALA A 36 -18.90 28.44 1.02
N VAL A 37 -18.81 27.22 1.53
CA VAL A 37 -19.96 26.39 1.83
C VAL A 37 -20.49 26.89 3.16
N ASP A 38 -21.79 27.11 3.26
CA ASP A 38 -22.44 27.43 4.52
C ASP A 38 -21.97 26.41 5.58
N PRO A 39 -21.46 26.84 6.75
CA PRO A 39 -20.94 25.93 7.77
C PRO A 39 -22.00 24.91 8.23
N THR A 40 -23.29 25.16 8.01
CA THR A 40 -24.36 24.20 8.24
C THR A 40 -24.43 23.09 7.17
N VAL A 41 -23.89 23.33 5.97
CA VAL A 41 -23.78 22.40 4.83
C VAL A 41 -22.41 21.68 4.80
N ALA A 42 -21.39 22.21 5.50
CA ALA A 42 -20.04 21.63 5.61
C ALA A 42 -19.94 20.33 6.46
N GLY A 43 -21.08 19.81 6.92
CA GLY A 43 -21.17 18.67 7.84
C GLY A 43 -21.06 19.11 9.30
N ARG A 44 -21.73 18.39 10.21
CA ARG A 44 -21.64 18.63 11.66
C ARG A 44 -20.35 18.00 12.18
N TRP A 45 -19.30 18.80 12.29
CA TRP A 45 -18.06 18.38 12.95
C TRP A 45 -18.25 18.49 14.46
N SER A 46 -18.08 17.40 15.18
CA SER A 46 -17.99 17.40 16.63
C SER A 46 -16.53 17.29 17.05
N ALA A 47 -16.16 17.95 18.14
CA ALA A 47 -14.86 17.72 18.76
C ALA A 47 -14.75 16.25 19.19
N LEU A 48 -13.59 15.64 18.93
CA LEU A 48 -13.28 14.32 19.48
C LEU A 48 -13.03 14.44 20.99
N PRO A 49 -13.28 13.37 21.76
CA PRO A 49 -12.88 13.31 23.16
C PRO A 49 -11.39 13.61 23.34
N ALA A 50 -11.02 14.12 24.51
CA ALA A 50 -9.62 14.30 24.85
C ALA A 50 -8.87 12.96 24.74
N PRO A 51 -7.63 12.95 24.21
CA PRO A 51 -6.85 11.73 24.09
C PRO A 51 -6.57 11.14 25.49
N GLU A 52 -6.67 9.82 25.60
CA GLU A 52 -6.37 9.07 26.82
C GLU A 52 -4.96 9.43 27.33
N PRO A 53 -4.78 9.94 28.56
CA PRO A 53 -3.46 10.35 29.07
C PRO A 53 -2.53 9.18 29.38
N ASP A 54 -3.04 8.04 29.84
CA ASP A 54 -2.20 6.90 30.22
C ASP A 54 -1.61 6.21 28.98
N SER A 55 -0.28 6.24 28.89
CA SER A 55 0.48 5.57 27.83
C SER A 55 0.25 4.06 27.77
N THR A 56 -0.02 3.41 28.90
CA THR A 56 -0.21 1.96 28.99
C THR A 56 -1.56 1.58 28.39
N LEU A 57 -2.63 2.24 28.81
CA LEU A 57 -3.97 2.07 28.22
C LEU A 57 -3.98 2.38 26.73
N ARG A 58 -3.31 3.47 26.30
CA ARG A 58 -3.14 3.77 24.87
C ARG A 58 -2.45 2.63 24.12
N ALA A 59 -1.34 2.11 24.63
CA ALA A 59 -0.60 1.03 23.98
C ALA A 59 -1.42 -0.27 23.93
N HIS A 60 -2.20 -0.55 24.97
CA HIS A 60 -3.14 -1.68 25.03
C HIS A 60 -4.19 -1.59 23.93
N HIS A 61 -4.92 -0.47 23.85
CA HIS A 61 -5.93 -0.24 22.82
C HIS A 61 -5.33 -0.21 21.41
N GLN A 62 -4.14 0.35 21.25
CA GLN A 62 -3.43 0.33 19.97
C GLN A 62 -3.10 -1.10 19.53
N ALA A 63 -2.63 -1.95 20.44
CA ALA A 63 -2.33 -3.36 20.14
C ALA A 63 -3.59 -4.13 19.71
N GLU A 64 -4.70 -3.95 20.42
CA GLU A 64 -5.99 -4.56 20.06
C GLU A 64 -6.48 -4.11 18.69
N LEU A 65 -6.44 -2.80 18.43
CA LEU A 65 -6.86 -2.23 17.14
C LEU A 65 -6.03 -2.81 15.99
N LEU A 66 -4.71 -2.89 16.16
CA LEU A 66 -3.81 -3.40 15.13
C LEU A 66 -3.98 -4.90 14.90
N LEU A 67 -4.20 -5.70 15.95
CA LEU A 67 -4.52 -7.12 15.81
C LEU A 67 -5.83 -7.32 15.03
N ASN A 68 -6.87 -6.56 15.36
CA ASN A 68 -8.16 -6.64 14.67
C ASN A 68 -8.09 -6.17 13.21
N ARG A 69 -7.25 -5.17 12.93
CA ARG A 69 -7.12 -4.61 11.58
C ARG A 69 -6.28 -5.48 10.65
N HIS A 70 -5.13 -5.96 11.12
CA HIS A 70 -4.18 -6.72 10.30
C HIS A 70 -4.41 -8.22 10.35
N GLY A 71 -5.08 -8.74 11.38
CA GLY A 71 -5.21 -10.16 11.68
C GLY A 71 -3.89 -10.75 12.21
N VAL A 72 -2.82 -10.63 11.43
CA VAL A 72 -1.44 -10.99 11.78
C VAL A 72 -0.60 -9.73 11.91
N LEU A 73 -0.24 -9.38 13.14
CA LEU A 73 0.57 -8.21 13.45
C LEU A 73 2.06 -8.54 13.39
N THR A 74 2.79 -7.77 12.58
CA THR A 74 4.24 -7.87 12.39
C THR A 74 4.92 -6.51 12.59
N LYS A 75 6.25 -6.50 12.69
CA LYS A 75 7.03 -5.26 12.74
C LYS A 75 6.77 -4.35 11.54
N GLY A 76 6.65 -4.90 10.33
CA GLY A 76 6.38 -4.14 9.11
C GLY A 76 5.01 -3.46 9.14
N ALA A 77 3.98 -4.21 9.55
CA ALA A 77 2.62 -3.66 9.73
C ALA A 77 2.60 -2.53 10.76
N ALA A 78 3.26 -2.69 11.91
CA ALA A 78 3.34 -1.64 12.92
C ALA A 78 4.14 -0.40 12.46
N ALA A 79 5.16 -0.58 11.62
CA ALA A 79 5.93 0.52 11.04
C ALA A 79 5.10 1.34 10.04
N ALA A 80 4.28 0.68 9.21
CA ALA A 80 3.40 1.35 8.25
C ALA A 80 2.35 2.25 8.91
N GLU A 81 1.96 1.93 10.15
CA GLU A 81 1.02 2.71 10.97
C GLU A 81 1.65 3.91 11.66
N GLY A 82 2.99 3.98 11.71
CA GLY A 82 3.69 5.03 12.41
C GLY A 82 3.46 5.02 13.93
N VAL A 83 3.37 3.83 14.55
CA VAL A 83 3.14 3.70 15.99
C VAL A 83 4.24 4.43 16.79
N PRO A 84 3.90 5.33 17.72
CA PRO A 84 4.88 6.01 18.56
C PRO A 84 5.75 5.02 19.37
N GLY A 85 7.08 5.19 19.30
CA GLY A 85 8.04 4.24 19.90
C GLY A 85 8.19 2.92 19.13
N GLY A 86 7.47 2.76 18.02
CA GLY A 86 7.58 1.64 17.10
C GLY A 86 7.12 0.31 17.69
N PHE A 87 7.57 -0.78 17.04
CA PHE A 87 7.18 -2.14 17.41
C PHE A 87 7.69 -2.56 18.80
N ALA A 88 8.75 -1.96 19.33
CA ALA A 88 9.30 -2.32 20.65
C ALA A 88 8.30 -2.04 21.79
N THR A 89 7.56 -0.94 21.71
CA THR A 89 6.49 -0.61 22.68
C THR A 89 5.37 -1.64 22.63
N LEU A 90 4.92 -1.98 21.42
CA LEU A 90 3.85 -2.96 21.22
C LEU A 90 4.29 -4.37 21.61
N TYR A 91 5.55 -4.72 21.38
CA TYR A 91 6.07 -6.06 21.66
C TYR A 91 5.86 -6.43 23.14
N LYS A 92 6.14 -5.51 24.07
CA LYS A 92 5.91 -5.76 25.51
C LYS A 92 4.44 -6.05 25.83
N VAL A 93 3.53 -5.28 25.23
CA VAL A 93 2.08 -5.44 25.42
C VAL A 93 1.60 -6.75 24.79
N LEU A 94 2.11 -7.09 23.60
CA LEU A 94 1.77 -8.33 22.90
C LEU A 94 2.30 -9.57 23.62
N THR A 95 3.47 -9.51 24.27
CA THR A 95 3.92 -10.57 25.18
C THR A 95 2.96 -10.75 26.34
N ALA A 96 2.54 -9.65 26.99
CA ALA A 96 1.53 -9.75 28.05
C ALA A 96 0.18 -10.30 27.55
N PHE A 97 -0.19 -10.02 26.29
CA PHE A 97 -1.40 -10.59 25.67
C PHE A 97 -1.25 -12.08 25.36
N GLU A 98 -0.05 -12.52 24.99
CA GLU A 98 0.30 -13.93 24.84
C GLU A 98 0.17 -14.66 26.18
N ASP A 99 0.75 -14.12 27.24
CA ASP A 99 0.68 -14.68 28.60
C ASP A 99 -0.76 -14.76 29.11
N ALA A 100 -1.59 -13.75 28.78
CA ALA A 100 -3.02 -13.74 29.10
C ALA A 100 -3.89 -14.58 28.14
N GLY A 101 -3.30 -15.24 27.14
CA GLY A 101 -4.01 -16.07 26.16
C GLY A 101 -4.88 -15.31 25.15
N ARG A 102 -4.72 -13.99 25.03
CA ARG A 102 -5.50 -13.14 24.10
C ARG A 102 -4.98 -13.21 22.67
N CYS A 103 -3.68 -13.43 22.49
CA CYS A 103 -3.06 -13.65 21.20
C CYS A 103 -2.04 -14.78 21.27
N GLN A 104 -1.60 -15.25 20.11
CA GLN A 104 -0.56 -16.26 19.99
C GLN A 104 0.58 -15.69 19.15
N ARG A 105 1.81 -15.97 19.59
CA ARG A 105 3.02 -15.66 18.82
C ARG A 105 3.43 -16.89 18.01
N GLY A 106 3.77 -16.69 16.74
CA GLY A 106 4.19 -17.78 15.87
C GLY A 106 4.64 -17.32 14.49
N TYR A 107 4.78 -18.28 13.58
CA TYR A 107 5.01 -18.06 12.16
C TYR A 107 3.76 -18.51 11.41
N PHE A 108 2.87 -17.57 11.10
CA PHE A 108 1.58 -17.89 10.49
C PHE A 108 1.60 -17.74 8.97
N VAL A 109 2.40 -16.78 8.48
CA VAL A 109 2.51 -16.47 7.05
C VAL A 109 3.97 -16.57 6.64
N GLU A 110 4.23 -17.31 5.56
CA GLU A 110 5.54 -17.38 4.94
C GLU A 110 5.98 -16.00 4.41
N SER A 111 7.28 -15.76 4.32
CA SER A 111 7.89 -14.50 3.84
C SER A 111 7.68 -13.28 4.74
N LEU A 112 6.73 -13.31 5.68
CA LEU A 112 6.63 -12.36 6.78
C LEU A 112 7.62 -12.75 7.89
N GLY A 113 8.92 -12.54 7.67
CA GLY A 113 9.94 -12.85 8.68
C GLY A 113 9.74 -12.12 10.02
N GLY A 114 10.34 -12.64 11.09
CA GLY A 114 10.30 -12.05 12.44
C GLY A 114 9.12 -12.51 13.29
N ALA A 115 8.93 -11.86 14.46
CA ALA A 115 7.83 -12.20 15.37
C ALA A 115 6.48 -11.78 14.77
N GLN A 116 5.55 -12.72 14.70
CA GLN A 116 4.17 -12.47 14.30
C GLN A 116 3.24 -12.77 15.47
N PHE A 117 2.22 -11.93 15.66
CA PHE A 117 1.19 -12.11 16.67
C PHE A 117 -0.18 -12.11 16.00
N ALA A 118 -1.05 -13.05 16.39
CA ALA A 118 -2.41 -13.13 15.88
C ALA A 118 -3.38 -13.55 16.98
N VAL A 119 -4.63 -13.11 16.89
CA VAL A 119 -5.69 -13.62 17.77
C VAL A 119 -6.09 -15.04 17.35
N ALA A 120 -6.53 -15.86 18.30
CA ALA A 120 -6.84 -17.27 18.06
C ALA A 120 -7.82 -17.49 16.88
N SER A 121 -8.87 -16.67 16.79
CA SER A 121 -9.83 -16.72 15.68
C SER A 121 -9.21 -16.46 14.31
N THR A 122 -8.17 -15.62 14.24
CA THR A 122 -7.42 -15.40 13.00
C THR A 122 -6.57 -16.61 12.67
N VAL A 123 -5.91 -17.21 13.66
CA VAL A 123 -5.13 -18.45 13.47
C VAL A 123 -6.01 -19.58 12.96
N ASP A 124 -7.19 -19.77 13.55
CA ASP A 124 -8.12 -20.81 13.14
C ASP A 124 -8.66 -20.57 11.72
N ARG A 125 -8.93 -19.32 11.37
CA ARG A 125 -9.28 -18.96 9.99
C ARG A 125 -8.13 -19.25 9.01
N LEU A 126 -6.88 -18.96 9.38
CA LEU A 126 -5.72 -19.27 8.56
C LEU A 126 -5.57 -20.78 8.34
N ARG A 127 -5.86 -21.59 9.35
CA ARG A 127 -5.84 -23.06 9.24
C ARG A 127 -6.87 -23.58 8.24
N SER A 128 -8.07 -23.00 8.19
CA SER A 128 -9.09 -23.41 7.21
C SER A 128 -8.65 -23.22 5.74
N TYR A 129 -7.69 -22.31 5.48
CA TYR A 129 -7.11 -22.14 4.16
C TYR A 129 -6.02 -23.17 3.81
N LEU A 130 -5.63 -24.05 4.73
CA LEU A 130 -4.72 -25.16 4.47
C LEU A 130 -5.45 -26.39 3.94
N ASP A 131 -6.63 -26.67 4.48
CA ASP A 131 -7.40 -27.87 4.17
C ASP A 131 -7.88 -27.93 2.71
N ASP A 132 -8.07 -26.75 2.09
CA ASP A 132 -8.58 -26.57 0.73
C ASP A 132 -7.49 -26.52 -0.37
N VAL A 133 -6.21 -26.62 -0.02
CA VAL A 133 -5.11 -26.43 -0.97
C VAL A 133 -4.65 -27.79 -1.49
N ASP A 134 -5.22 -28.23 -2.61
CA ASP A 134 -4.63 -29.30 -3.41
C ASP A 134 -3.32 -28.76 -4.05
N PRO A 135 -2.14 -29.28 -3.66
CA PRO A 135 -0.86 -28.81 -4.21
C PRO A 135 -0.75 -29.02 -5.72
N GLU A 136 -1.47 -29.99 -6.29
CA GLU A 136 -1.47 -30.30 -7.73
C GLU A 136 -2.47 -29.43 -8.52
N ARG A 137 -3.47 -28.85 -7.85
CA ARG A 137 -4.46 -27.95 -8.47
C ARG A 137 -4.82 -26.77 -7.56
N PRO A 138 -3.97 -25.73 -7.50
CA PRO A 138 -4.28 -24.54 -6.72
C PRO A 138 -5.53 -23.83 -7.28
N ALA A 139 -6.58 -23.72 -6.48
CA ALA A 139 -7.75 -22.91 -6.83
C ALA A 139 -7.44 -21.42 -6.66
N TYR A 140 -7.04 -20.75 -7.74
CA TYR A 140 -6.79 -19.31 -7.76
C TYR A 140 -8.10 -18.54 -7.66
N ASN A 141 -8.25 -17.73 -6.60
CA ASN A 141 -9.37 -16.81 -6.45
C ASN A 141 -8.85 -15.38 -6.57
N ALA A 142 -9.34 -14.64 -7.56
CA ALA A 142 -9.00 -13.23 -7.72
C ALA A 142 -9.91 -12.38 -6.84
N VAL A 143 -9.31 -11.53 -6.00
CA VAL A 143 -10.04 -10.57 -5.15
C VAL A 143 -9.59 -9.16 -5.53
N VAL A 144 -10.56 -8.25 -5.71
CA VAL A 144 -10.28 -6.83 -5.96
C VAL A 144 -10.20 -6.12 -4.64
N LEU A 145 -9.06 -5.47 -4.37
CA LEU A 145 -8.83 -4.69 -3.16
C LEU A 145 -8.53 -3.24 -3.54
N ALA A 146 -9.11 -2.29 -2.81
CA ALA A 146 -8.75 -0.89 -2.99
C ALA A 146 -7.32 -0.68 -2.46
N ALA A 147 -6.45 -0.04 -3.24
CA ALA A 147 -5.08 0.19 -2.82
C ALA A 147 -4.97 1.14 -1.61
N ALA A 148 -6.01 1.97 -1.41
CA ALA A 148 -6.13 2.88 -0.28
C ALA A 148 -6.95 2.27 0.89
N ASP A 149 -7.35 1.00 0.80
CA ASP A 149 -8.01 0.33 1.92
C ASP A 149 -7.03 0.25 3.09
N PRO A 150 -7.41 0.73 4.29
CA PRO A 150 -6.59 0.57 5.49
C PRO A 150 -6.21 -0.89 5.76
N ALA A 151 -7.09 -1.86 5.51
CA ALA A 151 -6.83 -3.28 5.76
C ALA A 151 -5.97 -3.95 4.67
N ASN A 152 -5.51 -3.21 3.66
CA ASN A 152 -4.67 -3.76 2.60
C ASN A 152 -3.26 -4.13 3.13
N PRO A 153 -2.85 -5.41 3.09
CA PRO A 153 -1.53 -5.82 3.59
C PRO A 153 -0.38 -5.39 2.67
N TYR A 154 -0.67 -5.11 1.38
CA TYR A 154 0.33 -4.73 0.39
C TYR A 154 0.83 -3.30 0.61
N GLY A 155 2.15 -3.15 0.65
CA GLY A 155 2.84 -1.90 0.99
C GLY A 155 3.00 -1.67 2.50
N ALA A 156 2.38 -2.51 3.35
CA ALA A 156 2.55 -2.48 4.80
C ALA A 156 3.37 -3.67 5.29
N ALA A 157 2.79 -4.88 5.22
CA ALA A 157 3.45 -6.12 5.61
C ALA A 157 4.02 -6.87 4.40
N LEU A 158 3.31 -6.85 3.27
CA LEU A 158 3.68 -7.55 2.05
C LEU A 158 4.19 -6.58 0.98
N PRO A 159 5.21 -6.95 0.17
CA PRO A 159 5.60 -6.15 -0.98
C PRO A 159 4.49 -6.16 -2.02
N TRP A 160 4.28 -5.02 -2.70
CA TRP A 160 3.39 -4.98 -3.86
C TRP A 160 3.83 -6.03 -4.90
N PRO A 161 2.89 -6.80 -5.49
CA PRO A 161 3.23 -7.79 -6.48
C PRO A 161 3.94 -7.12 -7.67
N SER A 162 4.96 -7.78 -8.20
CA SER A 162 5.61 -7.34 -9.42
C SER A 162 4.63 -7.45 -10.59
N VAL A 163 4.62 -6.43 -11.43
CA VAL A 163 3.96 -6.51 -12.74
C VAL A 163 4.95 -7.24 -13.63
N GLY A 164 4.72 -8.52 -13.88
CA GLY A 164 5.51 -9.25 -14.87
C GLY A 164 5.21 -8.69 -16.26
N ASP A 165 6.24 -8.58 -17.12
CA ASP A 165 6.08 -8.27 -18.54
C ASP A 165 5.41 -9.42 -19.33
N GLU A 166 5.07 -10.55 -18.68
CA GLU A 166 4.54 -11.77 -19.30
C GLU A 166 3.03 -11.99 -19.06
N GLY A 167 2.24 -10.94 -18.97
CA GLY A 167 0.77 -11.03 -19.04
C GLY A 167 0.27 -10.76 -20.47
N PRO A 168 -0.81 -11.42 -20.95
CA PRO A 168 -1.38 -11.11 -22.26
C PRO A 168 -1.69 -9.59 -22.36
N PRO A 169 -1.48 -8.98 -23.54
CA PRO A 169 -1.46 -7.53 -23.70
C PRO A 169 -2.80 -6.93 -23.26
N GLY A 170 -2.81 -6.20 -22.15
CA GLY A 170 -4.01 -5.56 -21.60
C GLY A 170 -4.04 -5.39 -20.08
N ARG A 171 -3.22 -6.11 -19.32
CA ARG A 171 -3.25 -6.08 -17.84
C ARG A 171 -2.02 -5.44 -17.22
N ALA A 172 -1.76 -4.17 -17.54
CA ALA A 172 -0.75 -3.38 -16.86
C ALA A 172 -1.30 -2.84 -15.53
N VAL A 173 -0.86 -3.39 -14.40
CA VAL A 173 -0.95 -2.68 -13.11
C VAL A 173 0.12 -1.59 -13.15
N ARG A 174 -0.27 -0.36 -13.48
CA ARG A 174 0.70 0.74 -13.60
C ARG A 174 1.28 1.10 -12.24
N ARG A 175 2.61 1.00 -12.14
CA ARG A 175 3.42 1.54 -11.04
C ARG A 175 3.35 3.07 -11.04
N GLY A 176 3.03 3.63 -9.88
CA GLY A 176 3.09 5.07 -9.66
C GLY A 176 3.06 5.38 -8.17
N VAL A 177 4.23 5.44 -7.52
CA VAL A 177 4.37 6.16 -6.25
C VAL A 177 4.38 7.65 -6.60
N GLY A 178 3.18 8.21 -6.72
CA GLY A 178 2.94 9.63 -6.81
C GLY A 178 1.83 9.97 -5.85
N ARG A 179 2.08 10.93 -4.96
CA ARG A 179 1.04 11.55 -4.12
C ARG A 179 0.13 12.34 -5.05
N ALA A 180 -0.88 11.67 -5.60
CA ALA A 180 -1.92 12.28 -6.41
C ALA A 180 -3.23 11.54 -6.14
N GLY A 181 -4.27 12.29 -5.75
CA GLY A 181 -5.58 11.80 -5.37
C GLY A 181 -6.33 11.10 -6.51
N GLY A 182 -5.96 9.86 -6.78
CA GLY A 182 -6.66 8.95 -7.68
C GLY A 182 -6.71 7.57 -7.06
N ARG A 183 -7.93 7.05 -6.85
CA ARG A 183 -8.17 5.69 -6.32
C ARG A 183 -7.51 4.67 -7.26
N ARG A 184 -6.39 4.10 -6.82
CA ARG A 184 -5.77 2.95 -7.47
C ARG A 184 -6.49 1.70 -6.99
N THR A 185 -7.08 0.95 -7.91
CA THR A 185 -7.64 -0.39 -7.65
C THR A 185 -6.62 -1.42 -8.12
N GLY A 186 -6.13 -2.26 -7.20
CA GLY A 186 -5.27 -3.38 -7.53
C GLY A 186 -6.10 -4.67 -7.55
N VAL A 187 -5.93 -5.49 -8.58
CA VAL A 187 -6.46 -6.86 -8.52
C VAL A 187 -5.35 -7.75 -8.02
N VAL A 188 -5.57 -8.36 -6.86
CA VAL A 188 -4.65 -9.36 -6.31
C VAL A 188 -5.20 -10.73 -6.71
N CYS A 189 -4.45 -11.45 -7.55
CA CYS A 189 -4.73 -12.85 -7.83
C CYS A 189 -3.92 -13.67 -6.84
N GLY A 190 -4.56 -14.10 -5.74
CA GLY A 190 -3.92 -14.95 -4.74
C GLY A 190 -4.10 -16.41 -5.10
N ALA A 191 -3.00 -17.17 -5.14
CA ALA A 191 -3.09 -18.60 -4.87
C ALA A 191 -3.48 -18.74 -3.39
N ARG A 192 -4.44 -19.61 -3.05
CA ARG A 192 -4.60 -20.05 -1.66
C ARG A 192 -3.36 -20.86 -1.31
N ARG A 193 -2.39 -20.24 -0.65
CA ARG A 193 -1.30 -20.93 0.04
C ARG A 193 -1.19 -20.31 1.42
N ALA A 194 -1.92 -20.91 2.37
CA ALA A 194 -1.44 -20.90 3.75
C ALA A 194 -0.36 -21.98 3.86
N ILE A 195 0.65 -21.78 4.69
CA ILE A 195 1.63 -22.81 5.04
C ILE A 195 1.44 -23.14 6.51
N ALA A 196 1.23 -24.43 6.78
CA ALA A 196 1.18 -24.94 8.14
C ALA A 196 2.59 -24.82 8.75
N ALA A 197 2.74 -24.02 9.80
CA ALA A 197 3.92 -24.08 10.65
C ALA A 197 3.59 -24.90 11.90
N ASP A 198 4.49 -25.84 12.20
CA ASP A 198 4.39 -26.77 13.32
C ASP A 198 4.22 -26.04 14.66
N PHE A 199 3.15 -26.38 15.38
CA PHE A 199 2.73 -25.72 16.60
C PHE A 199 3.48 -26.32 17.81
N HIS A 200 4.79 -26.08 17.91
CA HIS A 200 5.52 -26.42 19.13
C HIS A 200 5.30 -25.33 20.18
N ARG A 201 4.31 -25.57 21.04
CA ARG A 201 4.17 -24.94 22.35
C ARG A 201 5.48 -25.17 23.09
N ARG A 202 6.34 -24.15 23.18
CA ARG A 202 7.52 -24.23 24.04
C ARG A 202 7.02 -24.28 25.51
N PRO A 203 7.63 -25.15 26.34
CA PRO A 203 7.21 -25.36 27.74
C PRO A 203 7.38 -24.10 28.59
#